data_AF-A0A952T145-F1
#
_entry.id   AF-A0A952T145-F1
#
_cell.length_a   1.000
_cell.length_b   1.000
_cell.length_c   1.000
_cell.angle_alpha   90.00
_cell.angle_beta   90.00
_cell.angle_gamma   90.00
#
_symmetry.space_group_name_H-M   'P 1'
#
loop_
_entity.id
_entity.type
_entity.pdbx_description
1 polymer ?
#
loop_
_entity_poly.entity_id
_entity_poly.type
_entity_poly.pdbx_seq_one_letter_code
_entity_poly.pdbx_strand_id
1 'polypeptide(L)'
;MSSDPIACALFTPGHLRFQSSRTLAESFDKIGGYVETSPTGHLVFYRPDGRRFLAADPTGHPLYECEWESTANGIVSLIRARVQLDWGCWIGVTPAGLVNETKVNLATRPNWQRITLEDLRGMAARALRVSIEEVRWFYRDEDFSIDPTGLATIRQRKDALSVLDDGGFETARFMSCMGAMHWDDIDFLPVVELFKSLLPGTGSAVLELIRGLYDDQQRGSAPRPLRYRGIPPYPSEAAFRLFSAFFRPQSVGTKDPFVDFMNPSKSHVVTWLPADHPPVRYFDERQGVCVTVKDGVVQKAILATDTVGLAYVNPLGRRVLPLDRSLRIDGRQLVLKDREQEIIIPLPVGLHVRTSSSPERPLSPVDWRAVFVPEPPGVHPSEAFGAVLLYPEGHEEISELAAQPFVADYLDDLAEQDREIGWIRSSAERVLIVNGDAVISTCVLFDRPRDYVVSVRHMAYAQRQAQQLWTQCAEINRWDWLRCIRMGADDVVLEESVARDAPVDLLYLWFPYDTFGSLTTMRTILAKASQALRRGGDAFVVGPLDILATLTSEPWQVCWSESVAALPTFAMHKTILPKARVKAGLTLFHLKRM
;
A
#
# COMPACT_ATOMS: atom_id res chain seq x y z
N MET A 1 24.14 -26.73 -13.58
CA MET A 1 24.27 -27.54 -12.36
C MET A 1 22.95 -27.47 -11.63
N SER A 2 22.28 -28.60 -11.47
CA SER A 2 21.09 -28.72 -10.61
C SER A 2 21.62 -28.89 -9.18
N SER A 3 21.81 -27.78 -8.47
CA SER A 3 22.05 -27.81 -7.03
C SER A 3 20.86 -28.48 -6.35
N ASP A 4 21.12 -29.27 -5.31
CA ASP A 4 20.08 -29.77 -4.41
C ASP A 4 19.21 -28.58 -3.93
N PRO A 5 17.91 -28.54 -4.24
CA PRO A 5 17.03 -27.43 -3.85
C PRO A 5 16.94 -27.21 -2.34
N ILE A 6 17.10 -28.27 -1.54
CA ILE A 6 17.12 -28.17 -0.07
C ILE A 6 18.38 -27.44 0.36
N ALA A 7 19.55 -27.87 -0.13
CA ALA A 7 20.81 -27.19 0.13
C ALA A 7 20.82 -25.74 -0.39
N CYS A 8 20.21 -25.49 -1.55
CA CYS A 8 20.04 -24.15 -2.11
C CYS A 8 19.25 -23.24 -1.15
N ALA A 9 18.13 -23.71 -0.63
CA ALA A 9 17.30 -22.94 0.30
C ALA A 9 18.01 -22.63 1.62
N LEU A 10 18.77 -23.59 2.16
CA LEU A 10 19.38 -23.48 3.49
C LEU A 10 20.73 -22.77 3.50
N PHE A 11 21.53 -22.87 2.43
CA PHE A 11 22.95 -22.47 2.46
C PHE A 11 23.32 -21.38 1.47
N THR A 12 22.42 -20.96 0.58
CA THR A 12 22.71 -19.82 -0.31
C THR A 12 22.76 -18.53 0.50
N PRO A 13 23.83 -17.71 0.35
CA PRO A 13 23.93 -16.43 1.07
C PRO A 13 22.72 -15.54 0.85
N GLY A 14 22.15 -15.02 1.94
CA GLY A 14 20.99 -14.12 1.91
C GLY A 14 19.63 -14.81 2.02
N HIS A 15 19.54 -16.11 1.73
CA HIS A 15 18.27 -16.87 1.83
C HIS A 15 17.76 -16.95 3.28
N LEU A 16 18.66 -17.16 4.23
CA LEU A 16 18.36 -17.12 5.67
C LEU A 16 19.00 -15.88 6.30
N ARG A 17 18.20 -15.04 6.96
CA ARG A 17 18.67 -13.83 7.64
C ARG A 17 18.62 -13.95 9.14
N PHE A 18 17.67 -14.70 9.69
CA PHE A 18 17.57 -14.83 11.14
C PHE A 18 18.69 -15.72 11.67
N GLN A 19 19.32 -15.30 12.78
CA GLN A 19 20.40 -16.06 13.39
C GLN A 19 19.93 -17.45 13.85
N SER A 20 18.69 -17.53 14.35
CA SER A 20 18.04 -18.77 14.75
C SER A 20 17.89 -19.74 13.57
N SER A 21 17.42 -19.26 12.41
CA SER A 21 17.31 -20.07 11.18
C SER A 21 18.66 -20.56 10.68
N ARG A 22 19.71 -19.71 10.69
CA ARG A 22 21.06 -20.12 10.25
C ARG A 22 21.64 -21.20 11.15
N THR A 23 21.52 -21.05 12.47
CA THR A 23 21.94 -22.06 13.45
C THR A 23 21.19 -23.38 13.25
N LEU A 24 19.88 -23.32 12.97
CA LEU A 24 19.05 -24.47 12.64
C LEU A 24 19.53 -25.16 11.35
N ALA A 25 19.83 -24.40 10.30
CA ALA A 25 20.29 -24.93 9.02
C ALA A 25 21.60 -25.72 9.11
N GLU A 26 22.56 -25.28 9.93
CA GLU A 26 23.85 -25.96 10.15
C GLU A 26 23.72 -27.38 10.73
N SER A 27 22.61 -27.65 11.43
CA SER A 27 22.37 -28.90 12.15
C SER A 27 21.02 -29.54 11.83
N PHE A 28 20.40 -29.13 10.73
CA PHE A 28 18.98 -29.33 10.42
C PHE A 28 18.49 -30.77 10.63
N ASP A 29 19.11 -31.74 9.96
CA ASP A 29 18.73 -33.15 10.10
C ASP A 29 19.08 -33.72 11.47
N LYS A 30 20.19 -33.27 12.08
CA LYS A 30 20.69 -33.78 13.37
C LYS A 30 19.76 -33.45 14.52
N ILE A 31 19.09 -32.30 14.45
CA ILE A 31 18.18 -31.85 15.51
C ILE A 31 16.71 -32.22 15.23
N GLY A 32 16.43 -32.96 14.15
CA GLY A 32 15.09 -33.43 13.82
C GLY A 32 14.25 -32.44 13.01
N GLY A 33 14.89 -31.49 12.31
CA GLY A 33 14.23 -30.72 11.27
C GLY A 33 13.83 -31.61 10.09
N TYR A 34 12.77 -31.25 9.39
CA TYR A 34 12.30 -32.00 8.22
C TYR A 34 11.71 -31.09 7.15
N VAL A 35 11.73 -31.56 5.90
CA VAL A 35 11.18 -30.85 4.74
C VAL A 35 9.98 -31.61 4.20
N GLU A 36 8.92 -30.89 3.87
CA GLU A 36 7.81 -31.42 3.07
C GLU A 36 7.79 -30.77 1.70
N THR A 37 7.46 -31.57 0.68
CA THR A 37 7.27 -31.09 -0.69
C THR A 37 5.78 -31.04 -1.01
N SER A 38 5.30 -29.85 -1.38
CA SER A 38 3.91 -29.67 -1.79
C SER A 38 3.62 -30.34 -3.14
N PRO A 39 2.35 -30.55 -3.52
CA PRO A 39 2.00 -31.01 -4.87
C PRO A 39 2.50 -30.08 -6.00
N THR A 40 2.79 -28.81 -5.69
CA THR A 40 3.36 -27.83 -6.62
C THR A 40 4.90 -27.86 -6.64
N GLY A 41 5.53 -28.84 -5.97
CA GLY A 41 6.97 -29.00 -5.85
C GLY A 41 7.64 -28.00 -4.89
N HIS A 42 6.87 -27.16 -4.22
CA HIS A 42 7.42 -26.17 -3.28
C HIS A 42 7.89 -26.87 -2.01
N LEU A 43 8.90 -26.30 -1.37
CA LEU A 43 9.56 -26.87 -0.22
C LEU A 43 9.14 -26.11 1.03
N VAL A 44 8.76 -26.85 2.08
CA VAL A 44 8.40 -26.29 3.37
C VAL A 44 9.26 -26.92 4.44
N PHE A 45 9.98 -26.09 5.19
CA PHE A 45 10.96 -26.52 6.17
C PHE A 45 10.44 -26.30 7.58
N TYR A 46 10.51 -27.35 8.39
CA TYR A 46 9.98 -27.39 9.74
C TYR A 46 11.07 -27.53 10.79
N ARG A 47 10.90 -26.81 11.89
CA ARG A 47 11.62 -27.02 13.14
C ARG A 47 11.19 -28.35 13.78
N PRO A 48 11.99 -28.89 14.73
CA PRO A 48 11.64 -30.13 15.43
C PRO A 48 10.32 -30.08 16.21
N ASP A 49 9.88 -28.87 16.61
CA ASP A 49 8.59 -28.64 17.26
C ASP A 49 7.41 -28.52 16.27
N GLY A 50 7.64 -28.78 14.97
CA GLY A 50 6.63 -28.73 13.92
C GLY A 50 6.29 -27.32 13.43
N ARG A 51 6.98 -26.28 13.88
CA ARG A 51 6.77 -24.92 13.35
C ARG A 51 7.57 -24.70 12.06
N ARG A 52 6.88 -24.28 11.00
CA ARG A 52 7.50 -23.86 9.73
C ARG A 52 8.39 -22.64 9.95
N PHE A 53 9.64 -22.68 9.51
CA PHE A 53 10.55 -21.53 9.58
C PHE A 53 10.98 -21.01 8.19
N LEU A 54 10.81 -21.81 7.13
CA LEU A 54 11.12 -21.41 5.76
C LEU A 54 10.14 -22.05 4.79
N ALA A 55 9.70 -21.30 3.78
CA ALA A 55 9.07 -21.83 2.58
C ALA A 55 9.84 -21.36 1.36
N ALA A 56 10.03 -22.24 0.39
CA ALA A 56 10.77 -21.97 -0.84
C ALA A 56 10.06 -22.56 -2.06
N ASP A 57 10.36 -22.00 -3.22
CA ASP A 57 9.94 -22.56 -4.50
C ASP A 57 10.70 -23.87 -4.82
N PRO A 58 10.36 -24.59 -5.92
CA PRO A 58 10.98 -25.87 -6.25
C PRO A 58 12.50 -25.82 -6.52
N THR A 59 13.07 -24.62 -6.71
CA THR A 59 14.51 -24.42 -6.94
C THR A 59 15.26 -24.11 -5.65
N GLY A 60 14.53 -23.95 -4.54
CA GLY A 60 15.08 -23.53 -3.25
C GLY A 60 15.11 -22.01 -3.06
N HIS A 61 14.44 -21.23 -3.93
CA HIS A 61 14.35 -19.79 -3.76
C HIS A 61 13.32 -19.43 -2.66
N PRO A 62 13.68 -18.67 -1.61
CA PRO A 62 12.78 -18.38 -0.50
C PRO A 62 11.54 -17.57 -0.91
N LEU A 63 10.39 -17.99 -0.39
CA LEU A 63 9.15 -17.21 -0.43
C LEU A 63 9.00 -16.36 0.83
N TYR A 64 9.30 -16.97 1.98
CA TYR A 64 9.29 -16.32 3.29
C TYR A 64 10.06 -17.12 4.35
N GLU A 65 10.49 -16.42 5.38
CA GLU A 65 11.22 -16.93 6.55
C GLU A 65 10.52 -16.48 7.83
N CYS A 66 10.37 -17.38 8.81
CA CYS A 66 9.72 -17.12 10.11
C CYS A 66 10.70 -17.38 11.26
N GLU A 67 10.81 -16.43 12.17
CA GLU A 67 11.54 -16.58 13.44
C GLU A 67 10.56 -16.84 14.58
N TRP A 68 10.79 -17.93 15.30
CA TRP A 68 9.96 -18.39 16.42
C TRP A 68 10.76 -18.38 17.71
N GLU A 69 10.10 -18.02 18.81
CA GLU A 69 10.62 -18.17 20.17
C GLU A 69 9.90 -19.31 20.88
N SER A 70 10.61 -20.04 21.72
CA SER A 70 10.03 -21.01 22.65
C SER A 70 10.28 -20.54 24.08
N THR A 71 9.22 -20.26 24.83
CA THR A 71 9.32 -19.90 26.24
C THR A 71 9.70 -21.12 27.10
N ALA A 72 10.18 -20.87 28.33
CA ALA A 72 10.49 -21.93 29.30
C ALA A 72 9.29 -22.85 29.61
N ASN A 73 8.06 -22.36 29.40
CA ASN A 73 6.81 -23.10 29.61
C ASN A 73 6.37 -23.89 28.36
N GLY A 74 7.19 -23.93 27.30
CA GLY A 74 6.88 -24.62 26.05
C GLY A 74 5.92 -23.89 25.12
N ILE A 75 5.50 -22.66 25.45
CA ILE A 75 4.69 -21.83 24.54
C ILE A 75 5.61 -21.35 23.41
N VAL A 76 5.19 -21.55 22.17
CA VAL A 76 5.92 -21.15 20.97
C VAL A 76 5.18 -20.01 20.26
N SER A 77 5.85 -18.89 20.05
CA SER A 77 5.27 -17.68 19.44
C SER A 77 6.13 -17.16 18.29
N LEU A 78 5.47 -16.59 17.28
CA LEU A 78 6.17 -15.94 16.18
C LEU A 78 6.76 -14.61 16.68
N ILE A 79 8.07 -14.42 16.51
CA ILE A 79 8.76 -13.17 16.85
C ILE A 79 8.62 -12.17 15.72
N ARG A 80 8.86 -12.65 14.49
CA ARG A 80 8.81 -11.89 13.25
C ARG A 80 8.89 -12.82 12.05
N ALA A 81 8.44 -12.36 10.91
CA ALA A 81 8.60 -13.04 9.63
C ALA A 81 9.03 -12.05 8.57
N ARG A 82 9.73 -12.51 7.54
CA ARG A 82 9.98 -11.73 6.33
C ARG A 82 9.43 -12.47 5.12
N VAL A 83 8.77 -11.76 4.23
CA VAL A 83 8.23 -12.32 2.98
C VAL A 83 8.84 -11.59 1.79
N GLN A 84 9.24 -12.34 0.77
CA GLN A 84 9.79 -11.75 -0.44
C GLN A 84 8.65 -11.37 -1.39
N LEU A 85 8.73 -10.21 -2.02
CA LEU A 85 7.82 -9.75 -3.06
C LEU A 85 8.26 -10.27 -4.42
N ASP A 86 7.33 -10.29 -5.37
CA ASP A 86 7.54 -10.84 -6.73
C ASP A 86 8.66 -10.14 -7.52
N TRP A 87 9.04 -8.92 -7.14
CA TRP A 87 10.13 -8.15 -7.76
C TRP A 87 11.42 -8.16 -6.92
N GLY A 88 11.50 -9.00 -5.88
CA GLY A 88 12.72 -9.29 -5.12
C GLY A 88 12.87 -8.56 -3.79
N CYS A 89 12.12 -7.46 -3.56
CA CYS A 89 12.14 -6.75 -2.28
C CYS A 89 11.58 -7.58 -1.14
N TRP A 90 12.14 -7.40 0.06
CA TRP A 90 11.67 -8.05 1.28
C TRP A 90 10.81 -7.09 2.10
N ILE A 91 9.74 -7.63 2.68
CA ILE A 91 8.96 -6.94 3.71
C ILE A 91 8.94 -7.77 4.99
N GLY A 92 8.91 -7.08 6.13
CA GLY A 92 8.85 -7.66 7.45
C GLY A 92 7.44 -7.62 8.01
N VAL A 93 7.11 -8.63 8.79
CA VAL A 93 5.93 -8.73 9.64
C VAL A 93 6.41 -8.84 11.08
N THR A 94 6.01 -7.90 11.92
CA THR A 94 6.31 -7.90 13.35
C THR A 94 5.01 -8.02 14.14
N PRO A 95 4.71 -9.20 14.70
CA PRO A 95 3.60 -9.41 15.63
C PRO A 95 3.60 -8.36 16.75
N ALA A 96 2.46 -7.71 16.98
CA ALA A 96 2.31 -6.61 17.93
C ALA A 96 3.39 -5.51 17.81
N GLY A 97 3.96 -5.31 16.61
CA GLY A 97 5.03 -4.35 16.36
C GLY A 97 4.62 -2.89 16.54
N LEU A 98 3.32 -2.59 16.48
CA LEU A 98 2.76 -1.27 16.74
C LEU A 98 1.82 -1.33 17.96
N VAL A 99 2.14 -0.56 19.01
CA VAL A 99 1.32 -0.46 20.23
C VAL A 99 0.93 0.99 20.47
N ASN A 100 -0.34 1.29 20.25
CA ASN A 100 -0.90 2.62 20.49
C ASN A 100 -1.48 2.70 21.90
N GLU A 101 -0.99 3.65 22.70
CA GLU A 101 -1.50 3.88 24.05
C GLU A 101 -2.45 5.09 24.09
N THR A 102 -3.66 4.87 24.58
CA THR A 102 -4.63 5.93 24.89
C THR A 102 -4.79 6.05 26.40
N LYS A 103 -4.65 7.26 26.93
CA LYS A 103 -4.83 7.55 28.36
C LYS A 103 -6.14 8.29 28.58
N VAL A 104 -6.97 7.78 29.49
CA VAL A 104 -8.27 8.34 29.85
C VAL A 104 -8.29 8.65 31.34
N ASN A 105 -8.51 9.92 31.70
CA ASN A 105 -8.68 10.31 33.10
C ASN A 105 -10.10 9.99 33.57
N LEU A 106 -10.25 8.87 34.26
CA LEU A 106 -11.51 8.43 34.86
C LEU A 106 -11.86 9.20 36.13
N ALA A 107 -10.89 9.83 36.81
CA ALA A 107 -11.11 10.52 38.09
C ALA A 107 -12.12 11.67 37.99
N THR A 108 -12.38 12.15 36.77
CA THR A 108 -13.42 13.15 36.45
C THR A 108 -14.84 12.58 36.47
N ARG A 109 -15.02 11.26 36.56
CA ARG A 109 -16.33 10.60 36.53
C ARG A 109 -16.81 10.22 37.95
N PRO A 110 -18.12 10.35 38.24
CA PRO A 110 -18.69 9.85 39.49
C PRO A 110 -18.46 8.34 39.63
N ASN A 111 -18.09 7.89 40.84
CA ASN A 111 -17.87 6.48 41.17
C ASN A 111 -16.82 5.76 40.28
N TRP A 112 -15.83 6.49 39.75
CA TRP A 112 -14.82 5.93 38.86
C TRP A 112 -14.05 4.76 39.47
N GLN A 113 -13.92 4.70 40.80
CA GLN A 113 -13.26 3.60 41.52
C GLN A 113 -13.97 2.25 41.33
N ARG A 114 -15.21 2.25 40.84
CA ARG A 114 -16.00 1.04 40.52
C ARG A 114 -15.93 0.64 39.05
N ILE A 115 -15.26 1.43 38.20
CA ILE A 115 -15.13 1.14 36.77
C ILE A 115 -14.24 -0.10 36.61
N THR A 116 -14.75 -1.09 35.91
CA THR A 116 -14.06 -2.34 35.58
C THR A 116 -13.41 -2.26 34.19
N LEU A 117 -12.57 -3.25 33.87
CA LEU A 117 -12.05 -3.39 32.50
C LEU A 117 -13.18 -3.60 31.48
N GLU A 118 -14.26 -4.27 31.87
CA GLU A 118 -15.41 -4.49 31.00
C GLU A 118 -16.18 -3.20 30.71
N ASP A 119 -16.27 -2.30 31.68
CA ASP A 119 -16.83 -0.97 31.47
C ASP A 119 -15.97 -0.15 30.48
N LEU A 120 -14.64 -0.29 30.55
CA LEU A 120 -13.73 0.32 29.59
C LEU A 120 -13.93 -0.24 28.17
N ARG A 121 -14.11 -1.55 28.03
CA ARG A 121 -14.48 -2.15 26.74
C ARG A 121 -15.83 -1.63 26.23
N GLY A 122 -16.84 -1.50 27.10
CA GLY A 122 -18.13 -0.91 26.76
C GLY A 122 -18.03 0.57 26.35
N MET A 123 -17.08 1.31 26.92
CA MET A 123 -16.76 2.67 26.48
C MET A 123 -16.08 2.68 25.11
N ALA A 124 -15.09 1.81 24.89
CA ALA A 124 -14.40 1.67 23.61
C ALA A 124 -15.36 1.25 22.48
N ALA A 125 -16.26 0.28 22.74
CA ALA A 125 -17.27 -0.17 21.78
C ALA A 125 -18.18 0.98 21.33
N ARG A 126 -18.63 1.83 22.26
CA ARG A 126 -19.43 3.03 21.95
C ARG A 126 -18.63 4.08 21.17
N ALA A 127 -17.39 4.32 21.56
CA ALA A 127 -16.52 5.30 20.89
C ALA A 127 -16.20 4.88 19.45
N LEU A 128 -15.89 3.60 19.25
CA LEU A 128 -15.52 3.01 17.96
C LEU A 128 -16.73 2.58 17.12
N ARG A 129 -17.94 2.67 17.67
CA ARG A 129 -19.21 2.25 17.04
C ARG A 129 -19.18 0.80 16.53
N VAL A 130 -18.59 -0.09 17.31
CA VAL A 130 -18.53 -1.54 17.05
C VAL A 130 -19.19 -2.31 18.20
N SER A 131 -19.45 -3.61 17.99
CA SER A 131 -20.00 -4.45 19.05
C SER A 131 -19.00 -4.70 20.17
N ILE A 132 -19.50 -5.01 21.37
CA ILE A 132 -18.63 -5.34 22.51
C ILE A 132 -17.83 -6.62 22.27
N GLU A 133 -18.39 -7.56 21.50
CA GLU A 133 -17.73 -8.81 21.12
C GLU A 133 -16.49 -8.55 20.25
N GLU A 134 -16.56 -7.61 19.29
CA GLU A 134 -15.38 -7.21 18.52
C GLU A 134 -14.33 -6.56 19.41
N VAL A 135 -14.73 -5.68 20.34
CA VAL A 135 -13.77 -5.08 21.28
C VAL A 135 -13.11 -6.13 22.15
N ARG A 136 -13.86 -7.10 22.69
CA ARG A 136 -13.29 -8.21 23.48
C ARG A 136 -12.31 -9.07 22.66
N TRP A 137 -12.55 -9.19 21.36
CA TRP A 137 -11.67 -9.93 20.45
C TRP A 137 -10.28 -9.27 20.34
N PHE A 138 -10.25 -7.96 20.12
CA PHE A 138 -9.00 -7.23 19.88
C PHE A 138 -8.34 -6.63 21.14
N TYR A 139 -9.07 -6.52 22.25
CA TYR A 139 -8.57 -5.93 23.49
C TYR A 139 -8.73 -6.92 24.66
N ARG A 140 -7.62 -7.58 25.00
CA ARG A 140 -7.49 -8.54 26.10
C ARG A 140 -7.34 -7.81 27.44
N ASP A 141 -7.38 -8.53 28.55
CA ASP A 141 -7.28 -7.90 29.88
C ASP A 141 -5.95 -7.16 30.08
N GLU A 142 -4.86 -7.69 29.54
CA GLU A 142 -3.52 -7.09 29.57
C GLU A 142 -3.41 -5.77 28.79
N ASP A 143 -4.37 -5.48 27.90
CA ASP A 143 -4.42 -4.26 27.12
C ASP A 143 -5.01 -3.09 27.92
N PHE A 144 -5.53 -3.34 29.12
CA PHE A 144 -6.08 -2.31 29.99
C PHE A 144 -5.34 -2.25 31.33
N SER A 145 -5.11 -1.05 31.82
CA SER A 145 -4.67 -0.85 33.20
C SER A 145 -5.30 0.42 33.77
N ILE A 146 -5.87 0.35 34.97
CA ILE A 146 -6.37 1.52 35.71
C ILE A 146 -5.44 1.74 36.89
N ASP A 147 -4.79 2.90 36.94
CA ASP A 147 -3.92 3.23 38.05
C ASP A 147 -4.72 3.72 39.29
N PRO A 148 -4.09 3.78 40.48
CA PRO A 148 -4.75 4.27 41.70
C PRO A 148 -5.17 5.74 41.64
N THR A 149 -4.68 6.53 40.69
CA THR A 149 -5.05 7.94 40.50
C THR A 149 -6.28 8.11 39.60
N GLY A 150 -6.78 7.00 39.02
CA GLY A 150 -7.91 7.00 38.10
C GLY A 150 -7.51 7.24 36.65
N LEU A 151 -6.24 7.10 36.30
CA LEU A 151 -5.79 7.12 34.91
C LEU A 151 -5.88 5.71 34.32
N ALA A 152 -6.79 5.53 33.37
CA ALA A 152 -6.86 4.31 32.57
C ALA A 152 -5.92 4.43 31.37
N THR A 153 -5.15 3.38 31.12
CA THR A 153 -4.36 3.19 29.89
C THR A 153 -4.98 2.05 29.09
N ILE A 154 -5.26 2.32 27.82
CA ILE A 154 -5.78 1.36 26.84
C ILE A 154 -4.69 1.17 25.78
N ARG A 155 -4.27 -0.07 25.54
CA ARG A 155 -3.27 -0.43 24.55
C ARG A 155 -3.94 -1.09 23.37
N GLN A 156 -3.75 -0.55 22.18
CA GLN A 156 -4.18 -1.21 20.95
C GLN A 156 -2.95 -1.80 20.27
N ARG A 157 -2.93 -3.13 20.15
CA ARG A 157 -1.86 -3.86 19.48
C ARG A 157 -2.21 -4.09 18.02
N LYS A 158 -1.23 -3.88 17.14
CA LYS A 158 -1.31 -4.14 15.71
C LYS A 158 -0.03 -4.81 15.24
N ASP A 159 -0.16 -5.67 14.23
CA ASP A 159 1.00 -6.23 13.57
C ASP A 159 1.55 -5.20 12.58
N ALA A 160 2.85 -4.94 12.66
CA ALA A 160 3.51 -3.97 11.81
C ALA A 160 4.04 -4.63 10.54
N LEU A 161 3.83 -3.98 9.40
CA LEU A 161 4.43 -4.30 8.12
C LEU A 161 5.51 -3.28 7.81
N SER A 162 6.71 -3.73 7.44
CA SER A 162 7.86 -2.86 7.19
C SER A 162 8.58 -3.21 5.89
N VAL A 163 9.16 -2.24 5.21
CA VAL A 163 10.10 -2.47 4.10
C VAL A 163 11.46 -2.85 4.69
N LEU A 164 12.08 -3.91 4.15
CA LEU A 164 13.41 -4.39 4.56
C LEU A 164 14.39 -4.20 3.40
N ASP A 165 15.06 -3.04 3.36
CA ASP A 165 15.91 -2.65 2.23
C ASP A 165 17.07 -3.64 1.97
N ASP A 166 17.60 -4.27 3.02
CA ASP A 166 18.65 -5.31 2.95
C ASP A 166 18.15 -6.73 3.33
N GLY A 167 16.82 -6.88 3.44
CA GLY A 167 16.16 -8.10 3.90
C GLY A 167 16.23 -8.36 5.41
N GLY A 168 16.86 -7.47 6.19
CA GLY A 168 16.93 -7.51 7.64
C GLY A 168 16.02 -6.48 8.32
N PHE A 169 15.87 -6.61 9.64
CA PHE A 169 15.01 -5.72 10.45
C PHE A 169 15.77 -4.52 11.03
N GLU A 170 17.09 -4.47 10.88
CA GLU A 170 17.96 -3.45 11.47
C GLU A 170 17.66 -2.05 10.92
N THR A 171 17.29 -1.96 9.65
CA THR A 171 16.90 -0.71 8.97
C THR A 171 15.46 -0.74 8.50
N ALA A 172 14.60 -1.52 9.19
CA ALA A 172 13.20 -1.66 8.82
C ALA A 172 12.48 -0.30 8.81
N ARG A 173 11.78 0.00 7.73
CA ARG A 173 10.97 1.22 7.61
C ARG A 173 9.50 0.86 7.67
N PHE A 174 8.77 1.42 8.64
CA PHE A 174 7.34 1.17 8.79
C PHE A 174 6.60 1.51 7.49
N MET A 175 5.70 0.62 7.08
CA MET A 175 4.93 0.72 5.84
C MET A 175 3.44 0.79 6.12
N SER A 176 2.94 -0.15 6.91
CA SER A 176 1.50 -0.35 7.14
C SER A 176 1.32 -1.21 8.40
N CYS A 177 0.08 -1.37 8.85
CA CYS A 177 -0.23 -2.27 9.95
C CYS A 177 -1.56 -2.98 9.73
N MET A 178 -1.78 -4.05 10.48
CA MET A 178 -3.02 -4.83 10.45
C MET A 178 -3.41 -5.26 11.85
N GLY A 179 -4.65 -5.73 12.03
CA GLY A 179 -5.10 -6.25 13.32
C GLY A 179 -4.15 -7.34 13.83
N ALA A 180 -3.80 -7.30 15.12
CA ALA A 180 -2.86 -8.25 15.71
C ALA A 180 -3.36 -9.69 15.57
N MET A 181 -2.65 -10.51 14.79
CA MET A 181 -3.05 -11.88 14.50
C MET A 181 -2.59 -12.84 15.60
N HIS A 182 -3.36 -13.92 15.76
CA HIS A 182 -2.93 -15.09 16.52
C HIS A 182 -2.05 -15.97 15.61
N TRP A 183 -0.78 -15.58 15.45
CA TRP A 183 0.14 -16.25 14.51
C TRP A 183 0.37 -17.73 14.80
N ASP A 184 0.22 -18.14 16.04
CA ASP A 184 0.31 -19.52 16.51
C ASP A 184 -0.97 -20.34 16.28
N ASP A 185 -2.12 -19.69 16.09
CA ASP A 185 -3.45 -20.27 15.79
C ASP A 185 -4.34 -19.30 14.96
N ILE A 186 -4.14 -19.25 13.63
CA ILE A 186 -4.80 -18.29 12.75
C ILE A 186 -6.31 -18.52 12.68
N ASP A 187 -7.08 -17.55 13.15
CA ASP A 187 -8.53 -17.62 13.36
C ASP A 187 -9.34 -16.50 12.70
N PHE A 188 -8.69 -15.53 12.03
CA PHE A 188 -9.37 -14.50 11.22
C PHE A 188 -8.52 -13.98 10.06
N LEU A 189 -9.17 -13.26 9.14
CA LEU A 189 -8.55 -12.47 8.07
C LEU A 189 -8.52 -11.00 8.49
N PRO A 190 -7.35 -10.33 8.52
CA PRO A 190 -7.22 -9.00 9.09
C PRO A 190 -7.62 -7.88 8.12
N VAL A 191 -8.09 -6.77 8.68
CA VAL A 191 -8.09 -5.45 8.01
C VAL A 191 -6.66 -4.90 7.98
N VAL A 192 -6.26 -4.33 6.84
CA VAL A 192 -4.99 -3.60 6.68
C VAL A 192 -5.25 -2.10 6.67
N GLU A 193 -4.51 -1.35 7.48
CA GLU A 193 -4.53 0.10 7.55
C GLU A 193 -3.35 0.70 6.75
N LEU A 194 -3.49 1.95 6.29
CA LEU A 194 -2.52 2.59 5.38
C LEU A 194 -2.29 1.76 4.10
N PHE A 195 -3.34 1.19 3.52
CA PHE A 195 -3.25 0.27 2.38
C PHE A 195 -2.53 0.89 1.16
N LYS A 196 -2.60 2.22 0.96
CA LYS A 196 -1.92 2.93 -0.14
C LYS A 196 -0.38 2.93 0.03
N SER A 197 0.12 2.65 1.23
CA SER A 197 1.55 2.53 1.54
C SER A 197 2.13 1.15 1.20
N LEU A 198 1.29 0.16 0.90
CA LEU A 198 1.75 -1.19 0.57
C LEU A 198 2.53 -1.21 -0.75
N LEU A 199 3.71 -1.83 -0.71
CA LEU A 199 4.46 -2.17 -1.92
C LEU A 199 3.67 -3.16 -2.79
N PRO A 200 3.73 -3.05 -4.13
CA PRO A 200 3.08 -3.99 -5.03
C PRO A 200 3.44 -5.44 -4.72
N GLY A 201 2.42 -6.29 -4.58
CA GLY A 201 2.58 -7.71 -4.24
C GLY A 201 2.50 -8.04 -2.74
N THR A 202 2.59 -7.05 -1.85
CA THR A 202 2.56 -7.26 -0.38
C THR A 202 1.37 -8.10 0.07
N GLY A 203 0.15 -7.74 -0.33
CA GLY A 203 -1.05 -8.45 0.08
C GLY A 203 -1.02 -9.94 -0.30
N SER A 204 -0.55 -10.27 -1.51
CA SER A 204 -0.44 -11.67 -1.96
C SER A 204 0.65 -12.44 -1.21
N ALA A 205 1.82 -11.83 -0.99
CA ALA A 205 2.93 -12.48 -0.28
C ALA A 205 2.61 -12.73 1.20
N VAL A 206 1.98 -11.76 1.88
CA VAL A 206 1.57 -11.92 3.28
C VAL A 206 0.41 -12.93 3.41
N LEU A 207 -0.53 -12.96 2.46
CA LEU A 207 -1.57 -13.99 2.44
C LEU A 207 -1.03 -15.39 2.14
N GLU A 208 0.06 -15.52 1.36
CA GLU A 208 0.76 -16.79 1.16
C GLU A 208 1.38 -17.31 2.48
N LEU A 209 1.94 -16.42 3.30
CA LEU A 209 2.40 -16.74 4.66
C LEU A 209 1.24 -17.13 5.57
N ILE A 210 0.20 -16.30 5.67
CA ILE A 210 -0.99 -16.55 6.51
C ILE A 210 -1.63 -17.89 6.12
N ARG A 211 -1.80 -18.14 4.82
CA ARG A 211 -2.38 -19.39 4.33
C ARG A 211 -1.52 -20.60 4.67
N GLY A 212 -0.20 -20.48 4.50
CA GLY A 212 0.73 -21.55 4.85
C GLY A 212 0.70 -21.92 6.33
N LEU A 213 0.71 -20.93 7.23
CA LEU A 213 0.62 -21.15 8.67
C LEU A 213 -0.74 -21.72 9.07
N TYR A 214 -1.83 -21.22 8.50
CA TYR A 214 -3.17 -21.78 8.71
C TYR A 214 -3.23 -23.26 8.33
N ASP A 215 -2.73 -23.63 7.15
CA ASP A 215 -2.74 -25.03 6.69
C ASP A 215 -1.95 -25.96 7.63
N ASP A 216 -0.83 -25.50 8.19
CA ASP A 216 -0.06 -26.26 9.18
C ASP A 216 -0.85 -26.49 10.47
N GLN A 217 -1.60 -25.49 10.92
CA GLN A 217 -2.38 -25.54 12.15
C GLN A 217 -3.64 -26.40 12.02
N GLN A 218 -4.15 -26.61 10.81
CA GLN A 218 -5.34 -27.45 10.54
C GLN A 218 -4.99 -28.90 10.16
N ARG A 219 -3.72 -29.32 10.26
CA ARG A 219 -3.31 -30.69 9.90
C ARG A 219 -4.05 -31.73 10.74
N GLY A 220 -4.65 -32.70 10.07
CA GLY A 220 -5.36 -33.80 10.71
C GLY A 220 -6.75 -33.46 11.28
N SER A 221 -7.26 -32.25 11.03
CA SER A 221 -8.59 -31.80 11.46
C SER A 221 -9.40 -31.22 10.28
N ALA A 222 -10.71 -31.03 10.49
CA ALA A 222 -11.54 -30.33 9.53
C ALA A 222 -11.19 -28.83 9.53
N PRO A 223 -10.99 -28.17 8.38
CA PRO A 223 -10.56 -26.78 8.35
C PRO A 223 -11.54 -25.83 9.07
N ARG A 224 -11.03 -25.08 10.04
CA ARG A 224 -11.81 -24.04 10.74
C ARG A 224 -12.12 -22.86 9.80
N PRO A 225 -13.39 -22.49 9.57
CA PRO A 225 -13.70 -21.30 8.78
C PRO A 225 -13.16 -20.02 9.43
N LEU A 226 -12.53 -19.16 8.63
CA LEU A 226 -12.09 -17.84 9.07
C LEU A 226 -13.19 -16.80 8.88
N ARG A 227 -13.07 -15.65 9.57
CA ARG A 227 -13.93 -14.48 9.39
C ARG A 227 -13.08 -13.24 9.14
N TYR A 228 -13.62 -12.27 8.41
CA TYR A 228 -12.99 -10.97 8.27
C TYR A 228 -13.21 -10.13 9.54
N ARG A 229 -12.13 -9.64 10.15
CA ARG A 229 -12.20 -8.87 11.40
C ARG A 229 -11.26 -7.67 11.40
N GLY A 230 -11.73 -6.58 11.99
CA GLY A 230 -10.95 -5.39 12.34
C GLY A 230 -11.82 -4.32 12.98
N ILE A 231 -11.18 -3.34 13.62
CA ILE A 231 -11.87 -2.27 14.35
C ILE A 231 -11.41 -0.90 13.82
N PRO A 232 -12.22 -0.20 13.01
CA PRO A 232 -13.46 -0.67 12.37
C PRO A 232 -13.19 -1.61 11.18
N PRO A 233 -14.20 -2.38 10.71
CA PRO A 233 -14.06 -3.14 9.46
C PRO A 233 -14.09 -2.20 8.24
N TYR A 234 -13.23 -2.45 7.26
CA TYR A 234 -13.17 -1.70 6.01
C TYR A 234 -13.20 -2.63 4.79
N PRO A 235 -14.36 -3.18 4.41
CA PRO A 235 -14.45 -4.06 3.25
C PRO A 235 -14.20 -3.29 1.96
N SER A 236 -13.48 -3.89 1.03
CA SER A 236 -13.25 -3.36 -0.31
C SER A 236 -13.24 -4.47 -1.34
N GLU A 237 -13.56 -4.15 -2.59
CA GLU A 237 -13.50 -5.13 -3.67
C GLU A 237 -12.08 -5.72 -3.85
N ALA A 238 -11.05 -4.90 -3.65
CA ALA A 238 -9.65 -5.35 -3.69
C ALA A 238 -9.36 -6.40 -2.60
N ALA A 239 -9.81 -6.16 -1.36
CA ALA A 239 -9.68 -7.12 -0.26
C ALA A 239 -10.46 -8.41 -0.55
N PHE A 240 -11.72 -8.29 -1.02
CA PHE A 240 -12.54 -9.46 -1.36
C PHE A 240 -11.88 -10.33 -2.42
N ARG A 241 -11.39 -9.72 -3.51
CA ARG A 241 -10.70 -10.43 -4.61
C ARG A 241 -9.41 -11.09 -4.12
N LEU A 242 -8.63 -10.42 -3.27
CA LEU A 242 -7.42 -10.98 -2.68
C LEU A 242 -7.74 -12.18 -1.78
N PHE A 243 -8.67 -12.05 -0.84
CA PHE A 243 -9.06 -13.15 0.04
C PHE A 243 -9.65 -14.32 -0.76
N SER A 244 -10.48 -14.03 -1.76
CA SER A 244 -11.06 -15.04 -2.67
C SER A 244 -10.01 -15.80 -3.49
N ALA A 245 -8.80 -15.25 -3.60
CA ALA A 245 -7.71 -15.95 -4.25
C ALA A 245 -7.22 -17.14 -3.41
N PHE A 246 -7.17 -16.99 -2.08
CA PHE A 246 -6.61 -17.97 -1.12
C PHE A 246 -7.68 -18.74 -0.34
N PHE A 247 -8.89 -18.19 -0.23
CA PHE A 247 -10.02 -18.72 0.52
C PHE A 247 -11.31 -18.64 -0.31
N ARG A 248 -12.28 -19.51 -0.01
CA ARG A 248 -13.62 -19.51 -0.61
C ARG A 248 -14.59 -18.79 0.32
N PRO A 249 -15.21 -17.68 -0.10
CA PRO A 249 -16.21 -17.00 0.70
C PRO A 249 -17.52 -17.80 0.74
N GLN A 250 -18.19 -17.78 1.88
CA GLN A 250 -19.49 -18.37 2.11
C GLN A 250 -20.36 -17.42 2.92
N SER A 251 -21.62 -17.26 2.50
CA SER A 251 -22.65 -16.52 3.23
C SER A 251 -23.68 -17.46 3.82
N VAL A 252 -24.40 -16.98 4.83
CA VAL A 252 -25.55 -17.70 5.40
C VAL A 252 -26.71 -17.69 4.40
N GLY A 253 -27.11 -18.88 3.94
CA GLY A 253 -28.16 -19.06 2.93
C GLY A 253 -27.65 -18.99 1.49
N THR A 254 -28.52 -18.65 0.53
CA THR A 254 -28.20 -18.56 -0.91
C THR A 254 -27.77 -17.15 -1.36
N LYS A 255 -27.31 -16.30 -0.44
CA LYS A 255 -26.93 -14.92 -0.73
C LYS A 255 -25.52 -14.85 -1.33
N ASP A 256 -25.30 -13.85 -2.18
CA ASP A 256 -23.99 -13.56 -2.75
C ASP A 256 -23.02 -13.06 -1.65
N PRO A 257 -21.93 -13.79 -1.36
CA PRO A 257 -20.96 -13.41 -0.35
C PRO A 257 -20.29 -12.06 -0.61
N PHE A 258 -20.19 -11.62 -1.87
CA PHE A 258 -19.64 -10.32 -2.20
C PHE A 258 -20.49 -9.19 -1.65
N VAL A 259 -21.82 -9.29 -1.79
CA VAL A 259 -22.76 -8.25 -1.32
C VAL A 259 -22.75 -8.15 0.20
N ASP A 260 -22.72 -9.28 0.91
CA ASP A 260 -22.63 -9.28 2.37
C ASP A 260 -21.26 -8.76 2.85
N PHE A 261 -20.17 -9.09 2.14
CA PHE A 261 -18.83 -8.60 2.46
C PHE A 261 -18.72 -7.09 2.30
N MET A 262 -19.22 -6.52 1.20
CA MET A 262 -19.15 -5.08 0.92
C MET A 262 -19.95 -4.22 1.89
N ASN A 263 -20.83 -4.82 2.70
CA ASN A 263 -21.54 -4.11 3.76
C ASN A 263 -20.73 -4.16 5.07
N PRO A 264 -20.20 -3.04 5.58
CA PRO A 264 -19.37 -3.03 6.79
C PRO A 264 -20.05 -3.71 8.00
N SER A 265 -21.37 -3.55 8.15
CA SER A 265 -22.15 -4.15 9.24
C SER A 265 -22.34 -5.67 9.13
N LYS A 266 -22.05 -6.27 7.96
CA LYS A 266 -22.21 -7.70 7.69
C LYS A 266 -20.91 -8.39 7.25
N SER A 267 -19.86 -7.62 6.95
CA SER A 267 -18.60 -8.15 6.45
C SER A 267 -18.00 -9.28 7.31
N HIS A 268 -18.20 -9.20 8.63
CA HIS A 268 -17.74 -10.20 9.61
C HIS A 268 -18.56 -11.50 9.65
N VAL A 269 -19.75 -11.56 9.02
CA VAL A 269 -20.57 -12.78 8.98
C VAL A 269 -20.21 -13.70 7.81
N VAL A 270 -19.49 -13.19 6.81
CA VAL A 270 -18.96 -14.00 5.70
C VAL A 270 -17.86 -14.91 6.24
N THR A 271 -18.03 -16.22 6.05
CA THR A 271 -17.03 -17.22 6.42
C THR A 271 -16.14 -17.54 5.24
N TRP A 272 -14.88 -17.87 5.53
CA TRP A 272 -13.84 -18.09 4.53
C TRP A 272 -13.22 -19.46 4.78
N LEU A 273 -13.45 -20.40 3.86
CA LEU A 273 -12.84 -21.73 3.89
C LEU A 273 -11.56 -21.75 3.04
N PRO A 274 -10.60 -22.64 3.29
CA PRO A 274 -9.46 -22.77 2.41
C PRO A 274 -9.87 -23.06 0.95
N ALA A 275 -9.29 -22.33 -0.01
CA ALA A 275 -9.30 -22.75 -1.41
C ALA A 275 -8.39 -23.98 -1.61
N ASP A 276 -8.72 -24.86 -2.58
CA ASP A 276 -7.96 -26.10 -2.82
C ASP A 276 -6.61 -25.81 -3.47
N HIS A 277 -6.57 -24.80 -4.33
CA HIS A 277 -5.42 -24.44 -5.14
C HIS A 277 -5.17 -22.92 -5.05
N PRO A 278 -4.61 -22.43 -3.93
CA PRO A 278 -4.26 -21.02 -3.81
C PRO A 278 -3.15 -20.65 -4.83
N PRO A 279 -2.98 -19.36 -5.15
CA PRO A 279 -1.86 -18.90 -5.94
C PRO A 279 -0.52 -19.28 -5.30
N VAL A 280 0.43 -19.70 -6.12
CA VAL A 280 1.81 -20.00 -5.71
C VAL A 280 2.81 -19.31 -6.65
N ARG A 281 3.99 -18.97 -6.14
CA ARG A 281 4.98 -18.15 -6.84
C ARG A 281 6.25 -18.95 -7.15
N TYR A 282 6.76 -18.76 -8.36
CA TYR A 282 8.00 -19.38 -8.85
C TYR A 282 8.97 -18.27 -9.22
N PHE A 283 10.16 -18.30 -8.65
CA PHE A 283 11.21 -17.34 -8.93
C PHE A 283 12.23 -17.92 -9.90
N ASP A 284 12.69 -17.08 -10.82
CA ASP A 284 13.86 -17.35 -11.63
C ASP A 284 14.80 -16.16 -11.51
N GLU A 285 15.73 -16.27 -10.57
CA GLU A 285 16.70 -15.22 -10.25
C GLU A 285 17.58 -14.88 -11.46
N ARG A 286 17.90 -15.86 -12.31
CA ARG A 286 18.77 -15.65 -13.48
C ARG A 286 18.11 -14.75 -14.52
N GLN A 287 16.80 -14.90 -14.67
CA GLN A 287 16.00 -14.13 -15.61
C GLN A 287 15.33 -12.92 -14.93
N GLY A 288 15.44 -12.79 -13.61
CA GLY A 288 14.80 -11.75 -12.82
C GLY A 288 13.28 -11.78 -12.90
N VAL A 289 12.66 -12.96 -13.07
CA VAL A 289 11.20 -13.09 -13.25
C VAL A 289 10.57 -13.88 -12.11
N CYS A 290 9.44 -13.40 -11.61
CA CYS A 290 8.55 -14.16 -10.73
C CYS A 290 7.23 -14.44 -11.45
N VAL A 291 6.81 -15.70 -11.46
CA VAL A 291 5.57 -16.15 -12.09
C VAL A 291 4.60 -16.63 -11.03
N THR A 292 3.38 -16.09 -11.00
CA THR A 292 2.31 -16.55 -10.11
C THR A 292 1.34 -17.44 -10.86
N VAL A 293 1.06 -18.61 -10.31
CA VAL A 293 0.24 -19.66 -10.91
C VAL A 293 -0.92 -19.97 -10.00
N LYS A 294 -2.12 -20.13 -10.57
CA LYS A 294 -3.30 -20.62 -9.88
C LYS A 294 -4.04 -21.59 -10.80
N ASP A 295 -4.47 -22.73 -10.25
CA ASP A 295 -5.21 -23.77 -10.99
C ASP A 295 -4.47 -24.26 -12.27
N GLY A 296 -3.12 -24.33 -12.21
CA GLY A 296 -2.27 -24.72 -13.34
C GLY A 296 -2.19 -23.69 -14.48
N VAL A 297 -2.68 -22.47 -14.25
CA VAL A 297 -2.69 -21.35 -15.21
C VAL A 297 -1.87 -20.19 -14.64
N VAL A 298 -0.99 -19.61 -15.46
CA VAL A 298 -0.26 -18.40 -15.08
C VAL A 298 -1.24 -17.24 -14.96
N GLN A 299 -1.25 -16.57 -13.81
CA GLN A 299 -2.13 -15.45 -13.50
C GLN A 299 -1.46 -14.10 -13.75
N LYS A 300 -0.19 -13.99 -13.34
CA LYS A 300 0.66 -12.82 -13.54
C LYS A 300 2.14 -13.21 -13.59
N ALA A 301 2.94 -12.33 -14.17
CA ALA A 301 4.39 -12.39 -14.12
C ALA A 301 4.94 -10.99 -13.84
N ILE A 302 5.99 -10.92 -13.04
CA ILE A 302 6.71 -9.67 -12.73
C ILE A 302 8.16 -9.85 -13.14
N LEU A 303 8.69 -8.86 -13.86
CA LEU A 303 10.10 -8.76 -14.23
C LEU A 303 10.75 -7.71 -13.32
N ALA A 304 11.75 -8.11 -12.55
CA ALA A 304 12.39 -7.24 -11.55
C ALA A 304 13.10 -6.02 -12.17
N THR A 305 13.50 -6.12 -13.44
CA THR A 305 14.15 -5.05 -14.20
C THR A 305 13.16 -4.18 -14.99
N ASP A 306 11.85 -4.38 -14.80
CA ASP A 306 10.82 -3.61 -15.51
C ASP A 306 10.72 -2.18 -14.97
N THR A 307 11.03 -1.21 -15.82
CA THR A 307 10.96 0.23 -15.47
C THR A 307 9.53 0.72 -15.28
N VAL A 308 8.52 -0.03 -15.74
CA VAL A 308 7.11 0.30 -15.54
C VAL A 308 6.65 -0.01 -14.11
N GLY A 309 7.32 -0.95 -13.42
CA GLY A 309 7.01 -1.31 -12.05
C GLY A 309 5.67 -2.02 -11.87
N LEU A 310 5.19 -2.77 -12.89
CA LEU A 310 3.86 -3.40 -12.87
C LEU A 310 3.87 -4.81 -13.45
N ALA A 311 2.95 -5.64 -12.94
CA ALA A 311 2.79 -7.01 -13.41
C ALA A 311 2.23 -7.07 -14.85
N TYR A 312 2.72 -8.04 -15.62
CA TYR A 312 2.01 -8.56 -16.77
C TYR A 312 0.93 -9.53 -16.27
N VAL A 313 -0.26 -9.50 -16.86
CA VAL A 313 -1.40 -10.30 -16.37
C VAL A 313 -1.98 -11.20 -17.45
N ASN A 314 -2.56 -12.31 -17.03
CA ASN A 314 -3.34 -13.14 -17.92
C ASN A 314 -4.62 -12.38 -18.34
N PRO A 315 -4.91 -12.26 -19.65
CA PRO A 315 -6.07 -11.52 -20.15
C PRO A 315 -7.41 -12.26 -20.00
N LEU A 316 -7.38 -13.54 -19.65
CA LEU A 316 -8.57 -14.36 -19.50
C LEU A 316 -9.47 -13.82 -18.37
N GLY A 317 -10.77 -13.68 -18.66
CA GLY A 317 -11.76 -13.18 -17.70
C GLY A 317 -11.69 -11.67 -17.39
N ARG A 318 -10.77 -10.92 -18.00
CA ARG A 318 -10.65 -9.46 -17.79
C ARG A 318 -11.45 -8.67 -18.81
N ARG A 319 -12.11 -7.60 -18.36
CA ARG A 319 -12.78 -6.63 -19.25
C ARG A 319 -11.78 -5.65 -19.87
N VAL A 320 -10.87 -5.14 -19.05
CA VAL A 320 -9.81 -4.19 -19.41
C VAL A 320 -8.48 -4.79 -18.98
N LEU A 321 -7.47 -4.71 -19.84
CA LEU A 321 -6.10 -5.09 -19.47
C LEU A 321 -5.42 -3.91 -18.78
N PRO A 322 -4.87 -4.08 -17.57
CA PRO A 322 -4.13 -3.03 -16.90
C PRO A 322 -3.00 -2.53 -17.80
N LEU A 323 -3.09 -1.26 -18.22
CA LEU A 323 -2.13 -0.58 -19.10
C LEU A 323 -1.79 -1.34 -20.38
N ASP A 324 -2.73 -2.12 -20.93
CA ASP A 324 -2.51 -3.00 -22.08
C ASP A 324 -1.37 -4.04 -21.90
N ARG A 325 -0.98 -4.32 -20.65
CA ARG A 325 0.04 -5.32 -20.33
C ARG A 325 -0.59 -6.70 -20.23
N SER A 326 0.00 -7.67 -20.91
CA SER A 326 -0.48 -9.06 -20.88
C SER A 326 0.65 -10.07 -20.87
N LEU A 327 0.33 -11.29 -20.46
CA LEU A 327 1.19 -12.45 -20.66
C LEU A 327 0.44 -13.58 -21.34
N ARG A 328 1.19 -14.45 -22.01
CA ARG A 328 0.72 -15.74 -22.52
C ARG A 328 1.81 -16.80 -22.40
N ILE A 329 1.40 -18.06 -22.37
CA ILE A 329 2.31 -19.21 -22.47
C ILE A 329 2.29 -19.73 -23.90
N ASP A 330 3.46 -19.89 -24.49
CA ASP A 330 3.68 -20.47 -25.81
C ASP A 330 4.69 -21.62 -25.71
N GLY A 331 4.20 -22.85 -25.71
CA GLY A 331 5.03 -24.03 -25.43
C GLY A 331 5.75 -23.93 -24.08
N ARG A 332 7.10 -23.81 -24.12
CA ARG A 332 7.97 -23.64 -22.93
C ARG A 332 8.46 -22.20 -22.74
N GLN A 333 7.79 -21.24 -23.37
CA GLN A 333 8.11 -19.82 -23.30
C GLN A 333 6.98 -19.05 -22.62
N LEU A 334 7.37 -18.11 -21.76
CA LEU A 334 6.56 -17.03 -21.23
C LEU A 334 6.74 -15.83 -22.15
N VAL A 335 5.64 -15.36 -22.71
CA VAL A 335 5.62 -14.17 -23.56
C VAL A 335 4.98 -13.03 -22.77
N LEU A 336 5.73 -11.97 -22.55
CA LEU A 336 5.31 -10.75 -21.88
C LEU A 336 5.11 -9.66 -22.93
N LYS A 337 3.92 -9.06 -22.96
CA LYS A 337 3.55 -8.05 -23.95
C LYS A 337 3.17 -6.74 -23.26
N ASP A 338 3.86 -5.67 -23.63
CA ASP A 338 3.55 -4.29 -23.26
C ASP A 338 3.23 -3.53 -24.56
N ARG A 339 1.93 -3.47 -24.87
CA ARG A 339 1.42 -2.97 -26.15
C ARG A 339 2.06 -3.66 -27.36
N GLU A 340 2.94 -2.98 -28.08
CA GLU A 340 3.63 -3.48 -29.28
C GLU A 340 4.95 -4.18 -28.94
N GLN A 341 5.46 -4.00 -27.72
CA GLN A 341 6.71 -4.60 -27.28
C GLN A 341 6.44 -6.00 -26.73
N GLU A 342 7.25 -6.97 -27.18
CA GLU A 342 7.16 -8.36 -26.76
C GLU A 342 8.53 -8.82 -26.22
N ILE A 343 8.51 -9.45 -25.04
CA ILE A 343 9.66 -10.07 -24.41
C ILE A 343 9.35 -11.55 -24.26
N ILE A 344 10.23 -12.41 -24.76
CA ILE A 344 10.08 -13.86 -24.71
C ILE A 344 11.13 -14.42 -23.76
N ILE A 345 10.67 -15.15 -22.76
CA ILE A 345 11.49 -15.67 -21.65
C ILE A 345 11.21 -17.18 -21.52
N PRO A 346 12.22 -18.05 -21.44
CA PRO A 346 12.04 -19.43 -21.02
C PRO A 346 11.25 -19.56 -19.71
N LEU A 347 10.33 -20.53 -19.63
CA LEU A 347 9.62 -20.79 -18.38
C LEU A 347 10.59 -21.19 -17.24
N PRO A 348 10.35 -20.73 -16.00
CA PRO A 348 11.08 -21.17 -14.82
C PRO A 348 11.18 -22.69 -14.71
N VAL A 349 12.30 -23.18 -14.18
CA VAL A 349 12.52 -24.62 -13.97
C VAL A 349 11.49 -25.17 -12.99
N GLY A 350 10.98 -26.38 -13.24
CA GLY A 350 9.95 -27.01 -12.39
C GLY A 350 8.54 -26.47 -12.59
N LEU A 351 8.36 -25.37 -13.34
CA LEU A 351 7.05 -24.84 -13.64
C LEU A 351 6.33 -25.68 -14.71
N HIS A 352 5.18 -26.23 -14.32
CA HIS A 352 4.27 -26.98 -15.19
C HIS A 352 2.94 -26.23 -15.28
N VAL A 353 2.72 -25.59 -16.43
CA VAL A 353 1.53 -24.78 -16.69
C VAL A 353 0.89 -25.16 -18.01
N ARG A 354 -0.43 -24.98 -18.10
CA ARG A 354 -1.17 -25.18 -19.33
C ARG A 354 -0.89 -24.03 -20.30
N THR A 355 -0.71 -24.36 -21.56
CA THR A 355 -0.72 -23.35 -22.63
C THR A 355 -2.10 -22.68 -22.63
N SER A 356 -2.11 -21.36 -22.65
CA SER A 356 -3.34 -20.58 -22.69
C SER A 356 -3.41 -19.84 -24.02
N SER A 357 -4.42 -20.14 -24.84
CA SER A 357 -4.76 -19.27 -25.97
C SER A 357 -5.21 -17.92 -25.42
N SER A 358 -4.38 -16.92 -25.58
CA SER A 358 -4.72 -15.56 -25.15
C SER A 358 -5.48 -14.87 -26.29
N PRO A 359 -6.75 -14.48 -26.11
CA PRO A 359 -7.42 -13.68 -27.12
C PRO A 359 -6.67 -12.36 -27.29
N GLU A 360 -6.40 -11.96 -28.53
CA GLU A 360 -5.91 -10.61 -28.79
C GLU A 360 -6.95 -9.61 -28.29
N ARG A 361 -6.49 -8.66 -27.47
CA ARG A 361 -7.31 -7.55 -27.01
C ARG A 361 -6.95 -6.31 -27.81
N PRO A 362 -7.93 -5.48 -28.17
CA PRO A 362 -7.65 -4.20 -28.82
C PRO A 362 -6.80 -3.35 -27.87
N LEU A 363 -5.75 -2.75 -28.41
CA LEU A 363 -4.91 -1.80 -27.69
C LEU A 363 -5.72 -0.55 -27.37
N SER A 364 -5.45 0.04 -26.21
CA SER A 364 -6.06 1.31 -25.87
C SER A 364 -5.55 2.42 -26.81
N PRO A 365 -6.40 3.37 -27.24
CA PRO A 365 -6.03 4.43 -28.19
C PRO A 365 -4.93 5.38 -27.71
N VAL A 366 -4.65 5.40 -26.41
CA VAL A 366 -3.67 6.28 -25.77
C VAL A 366 -2.88 5.47 -24.76
N ASP A 367 -1.55 5.54 -24.83
CA ASP A 367 -0.64 4.98 -23.83
C ASP A 367 -0.54 5.94 -22.64
N TRP A 368 -0.43 5.43 -21.41
CA TRP A 368 -0.19 6.23 -20.21
C TRP A 368 1.09 7.06 -20.34
N ARG A 369 2.08 6.56 -21.10
CA ARG A 369 3.34 7.26 -21.38
C ARG A 369 3.15 8.55 -22.17
N ALA A 370 2.07 8.67 -22.94
CA ALA A 370 1.82 9.83 -23.80
C ALA A 370 1.56 11.13 -23.02
N VAL A 371 1.31 11.05 -21.71
CA VAL A 371 1.16 12.25 -20.86
C VAL A 371 2.50 12.93 -20.59
N PHE A 372 3.64 12.23 -20.75
CA PHE A 372 4.96 12.80 -20.46
C PHE A 372 5.50 13.58 -21.67
N VAL A 373 6.07 14.75 -21.41
CA VAL A 373 6.68 15.63 -22.41
C VAL A 373 8.10 16.06 -22.00
N PRO A 374 9.07 16.10 -22.93
CA PRO A 374 8.97 15.63 -24.33
C PRO A 374 8.96 14.09 -24.45
N GLU A 375 9.45 13.38 -23.45
CA GLU A 375 9.50 11.91 -23.42
C GLU A 375 9.26 11.35 -22.01
N PRO A 376 8.84 10.08 -21.87
CA PRO A 376 8.71 9.43 -20.58
C PRO A 376 10.05 9.38 -19.82
N PRO A 377 10.06 9.66 -18.51
CA PRO A 377 11.29 9.66 -17.73
C PRO A 377 11.86 8.25 -17.56
N GLY A 378 13.19 8.15 -17.50
CA GLY A 378 13.88 6.91 -17.15
C GLY A 378 13.83 6.66 -15.64
N VAL A 379 12.81 5.93 -15.18
CA VAL A 379 12.65 5.54 -13.77
C VAL A 379 13.35 4.19 -13.52
N HIS A 380 14.15 4.10 -12.46
CA HIS A 380 14.78 2.83 -12.08
C HIS A 380 13.71 1.84 -11.57
N PRO A 381 13.78 0.54 -11.91
CA PRO A 381 12.74 -0.43 -11.51
C PRO A 381 12.43 -0.45 -10.01
N SER A 382 13.45 -0.37 -9.14
CA SER A 382 13.23 -0.33 -7.69
C SER A 382 12.48 0.92 -7.23
N GLU A 383 12.64 2.04 -7.92
CA GLU A 383 11.87 3.27 -7.65
C GLU A 383 10.45 3.15 -8.20
N ALA A 384 10.28 2.57 -9.39
CA ALA A 384 8.96 2.34 -9.99
C ALA A 384 8.08 1.44 -9.10
N PHE A 385 8.61 0.31 -8.62
CA PHE A 385 7.92 -0.54 -7.65
C PHE A 385 7.82 0.11 -6.26
N GLY A 386 8.84 0.87 -5.88
CA GLY A 386 9.02 1.48 -4.56
C GLY A 386 8.30 2.81 -4.33
N ALA A 387 7.64 3.39 -5.35
CA ALA A 387 6.95 4.67 -5.29
C ALA A 387 5.63 4.61 -4.48
N VAL A 388 5.72 4.21 -3.21
CA VAL A 388 4.66 4.24 -2.18
C VAL A 388 4.97 5.34 -1.16
N LEU A 389 3.96 5.81 -0.45
CA LEU A 389 4.16 6.77 0.63
C LEU A 389 4.35 6.03 1.94
N LEU A 390 5.52 6.21 2.56
CA LEU A 390 5.82 5.63 3.87
C LEU A 390 5.69 6.71 4.95
N TYR A 391 5.16 6.31 6.09
CA TYR A 391 4.91 7.18 7.23
C TYR A 391 5.74 6.69 8.42
N PRO A 392 6.56 7.54 9.05
CA PRO A 392 7.29 7.13 10.23
C PRO A 392 6.32 6.79 11.37
N GLU A 393 6.55 5.66 12.04
CA GLU A 393 5.79 5.25 13.22
C GLU A 393 6.05 6.16 14.44
N GLY A 394 7.29 6.66 14.53
CA GLY A 394 7.79 7.41 15.68
C GLY A 394 7.45 8.90 15.68
N HIS A 395 8.32 9.68 16.33
CA HIS A 395 8.22 11.13 16.41
C HIS A 395 8.89 11.87 15.24
N GLU A 396 9.39 11.11 14.26
CA GLU A 396 10.02 11.66 13.06
C GLU A 396 9.00 12.43 12.22
N GLU A 397 9.51 13.41 11.49
CA GLU A 397 8.72 14.23 10.60
C GLU A 397 8.32 13.43 9.36
N ILE A 398 7.04 13.48 9.00
CA ILE A 398 6.54 12.92 7.75
C ILE A 398 7.21 13.63 6.57
N SER A 399 7.69 12.84 5.60
CA SER A 399 8.34 13.36 4.40
C SER A 399 7.39 14.22 3.55
N GLU A 400 7.97 15.06 2.70
CA GLU A 400 7.25 15.97 1.80
C GLU A 400 6.16 15.25 1.00
N LEU A 401 6.53 14.22 0.25
CA LEU A 401 5.60 13.44 -0.58
C LEU A 401 4.49 12.78 0.23
N ALA A 402 4.83 12.25 1.42
CA ALA A 402 3.86 11.57 2.28
C ALA A 402 2.87 12.55 2.93
N ALA A 403 3.22 13.83 3.05
CA ALA A 403 2.32 14.86 3.55
C ALA A 403 1.31 15.36 2.50
N GLN A 404 1.60 15.20 1.20
CA GLN A 404 0.74 15.72 0.12
C GLN A 404 -0.71 15.20 0.16
N PRO A 405 -0.97 13.89 0.38
CA PRO A 405 -2.34 13.38 0.42
C PRO A 405 -3.21 14.02 1.50
N PHE A 406 -2.64 14.42 2.66
CA PHE A 406 -3.44 15.08 3.70
C PHE A 406 -4.09 16.35 3.18
N VAL A 407 -3.38 17.10 2.34
CA VAL A 407 -3.90 18.34 1.76
C VAL A 407 -4.81 18.03 0.57
N ALA A 408 -4.39 17.15 -0.35
CA ALA A 408 -5.14 16.89 -1.57
C ALA A 408 -6.49 16.24 -1.27
N ASP A 409 -6.54 15.25 -0.39
CA ASP A 409 -7.79 14.60 0.03
C ASP A 409 -8.68 15.59 0.80
N TYR A 410 -8.09 16.50 1.60
CA TYR A 410 -8.86 17.55 2.28
C TYR A 410 -9.49 18.55 1.31
N LEU A 411 -8.74 18.98 0.28
CA LEU A 411 -9.28 19.84 -0.77
C LEU A 411 -10.36 19.14 -1.60
N ASP A 412 -10.29 17.81 -1.71
CA ASP A 412 -11.33 17.02 -2.35
C ASP A 412 -12.61 17.00 -1.52
N ASP A 413 -12.52 16.64 -0.25
CA ASP A 413 -13.63 16.70 0.71
C ASP A 413 -14.24 18.11 0.79
N LEU A 414 -13.40 19.15 0.82
CA LEU A 414 -13.83 20.53 0.92
C LEU A 414 -14.58 20.97 -0.34
N ALA A 415 -14.21 20.50 -1.52
CA ALA A 415 -14.90 20.84 -2.76
C ALA A 415 -16.31 20.23 -2.85
N GLU A 416 -16.55 19.11 -2.17
CA GLU A 416 -17.88 18.52 -2.05
C GLU A 416 -18.76 19.26 -1.05
N GLN A 417 -18.16 19.82 0.01
CA GLN A 417 -18.85 20.44 1.14
C GLN A 417 -19.04 21.95 0.98
N ASP A 418 -18.08 22.63 0.37
CA ASP A 418 -18.06 24.07 0.16
C ASP A 418 -18.37 24.41 -1.31
N ARG A 419 -19.45 25.18 -1.50
CA ARG A 419 -19.93 25.55 -2.83
C ARG A 419 -18.97 26.44 -3.60
N GLU A 420 -18.24 27.34 -2.93
CA GLU A 420 -17.29 28.23 -3.58
C GLU A 420 -16.07 27.44 -4.07
N ILE A 421 -15.48 26.61 -3.21
CA ILE A 421 -14.34 25.75 -3.57
C ILE A 421 -14.73 24.76 -4.67
N GLY A 422 -15.90 24.14 -4.55
CA GLY A 422 -16.46 23.27 -5.58
C GLY A 422 -16.65 23.99 -6.92
N TRP A 423 -17.09 25.25 -6.90
CA TRP A 423 -17.23 26.07 -8.11
C TRP A 423 -15.88 26.45 -8.72
N ILE A 424 -14.88 26.85 -7.91
CA ILE A 424 -13.52 27.17 -8.39
C ILE A 424 -12.93 25.98 -9.14
N ARG A 425 -12.95 24.79 -8.50
CA ARG A 425 -12.42 23.55 -9.08
C ARG A 425 -13.19 23.13 -10.32
N SER A 426 -14.51 23.14 -10.27
CA SER A 426 -15.34 22.71 -11.40
C SER A 426 -15.33 23.69 -12.57
N SER A 427 -15.10 25.00 -12.37
CA SER A 427 -15.12 26.01 -13.45
C SER A 427 -13.78 26.23 -14.16
N ALA A 428 -12.66 25.79 -13.55
CA ALA A 428 -11.35 25.86 -14.20
C ALA A 428 -11.33 25.04 -15.50
N GLU A 429 -10.73 25.58 -16.56
CA GLU A 429 -10.54 24.87 -17.84
C GLU A 429 -9.06 24.49 -18.04
N ARG A 430 -8.14 25.31 -17.51
CA ARG A 430 -6.70 25.09 -17.52
C ARG A 430 -6.16 25.06 -16.10
N VAL A 431 -5.48 23.98 -15.74
CA VAL A 431 -4.97 23.74 -14.39
C VAL A 431 -3.48 23.48 -14.43
N LEU A 432 -2.74 24.16 -13.56
CA LEU A 432 -1.32 23.91 -13.32
C LEU A 432 -1.13 23.21 -11.97
N ILE A 433 -0.38 22.12 -11.95
CA ILE A 433 0.03 21.41 -10.73
C ILE A 433 1.56 21.47 -10.66
N VAL A 434 2.09 22.00 -9.56
CA VAL A 434 3.54 22.17 -9.35
C VAL A 434 3.97 21.41 -8.09
N ASN A 435 4.89 20.46 -8.27
CA ASN A 435 5.49 19.67 -7.19
C ASN A 435 4.45 18.88 -6.36
N GLY A 436 3.34 18.47 -6.98
CA GLY A 436 2.26 17.65 -6.39
C GLY A 436 2.37 16.16 -6.74
N ASP A 437 3.59 15.63 -6.87
CA ASP A 437 3.89 14.36 -7.54
C ASP A 437 3.14 13.14 -6.96
N ALA A 438 2.81 13.16 -5.67
CA ALA A 438 2.11 12.05 -5.02
C ALA A 438 0.58 12.13 -5.13
N VAL A 439 0.04 13.24 -5.64
CA VAL A 439 -1.40 13.56 -5.60
C VAL A 439 -1.97 14.10 -6.91
N ILE A 440 -1.22 14.00 -8.03
CA ILE A 440 -1.65 14.48 -9.34
C ILE A 440 -3.06 13.97 -9.69
N SER A 441 -3.34 12.68 -9.49
CA SER A 441 -4.65 12.09 -9.81
C SER A 441 -5.79 12.63 -8.96
N THR A 442 -5.54 13.09 -7.73
CA THR A 442 -6.55 13.75 -6.87
C THR A 442 -6.82 15.19 -7.33
N CYS A 443 -5.80 15.86 -7.90
CA CYS A 443 -5.95 17.20 -8.46
C CYS A 443 -6.62 17.22 -9.84
N VAL A 444 -6.64 16.09 -10.57
CA VAL A 444 -7.30 15.95 -11.87
C VAL A 444 -8.75 15.53 -11.68
N LEU A 445 -9.68 16.37 -12.16
CA LEU A 445 -11.13 16.12 -12.06
C LEU A 445 -11.63 15.38 -13.29
N PHE A 446 -12.34 14.28 -13.06
CA PHE A 446 -12.89 13.39 -14.09
C PHE A 446 -14.38 13.62 -14.35
N ASP A 447 -14.80 14.87 -14.51
CA ASP A 447 -16.16 15.27 -14.90
C ASP A 447 -16.25 15.76 -16.35
N ARG A 448 -15.19 16.37 -16.89
CA ARG A 448 -15.10 16.85 -18.28
C ARG A 448 -13.64 17.00 -18.74
N PRO A 449 -13.35 17.08 -20.06
CA PRO A 449 -11.98 17.32 -20.51
C PRO A 449 -11.52 18.72 -20.08
N ARG A 450 -10.30 18.81 -19.57
CA ARG A 450 -9.60 20.05 -19.20
C ARG A 450 -8.12 19.91 -19.49
N ASP A 451 -7.47 21.04 -19.74
CA ASP A 451 -6.04 21.05 -19.98
C ASP A 451 -5.28 21.08 -18.64
N TYR A 452 -4.57 20.00 -18.35
CA TYR A 452 -3.71 19.88 -17.18
C TYR A 452 -2.24 19.97 -17.58
N VAL A 453 -1.51 20.80 -16.88
CA VAL A 453 -0.06 20.89 -16.98
C VAL A 453 0.53 20.58 -15.61
N VAL A 454 1.50 19.68 -15.56
CA VAL A 454 2.11 19.18 -14.32
C VAL A 454 3.62 19.35 -14.40
N SER A 455 4.16 20.16 -13.49
CA SER A 455 5.59 20.20 -13.19
C SER A 455 5.90 19.09 -12.17
N VAL A 456 6.83 18.21 -12.54
CA VAL A 456 7.19 17.00 -11.79
C VAL A 456 8.61 17.09 -11.26
N ARG A 457 8.79 16.77 -9.98
CA ARG A 457 10.10 16.64 -9.32
C ARG A 457 10.50 15.19 -9.08
N HIS A 458 9.55 14.35 -8.68
CA HIS A 458 9.72 12.94 -8.34
C HIS A 458 9.07 12.02 -9.38
N MET A 459 9.83 11.67 -10.41
CA MET A 459 9.32 10.97 -11.60
C MET A 459 8.67 9.61 -11.31
N ALA A 460 9.17 8.84 -10.33
CA ALA A 460 8.59 7.55 -9.99
C ALA A 460 7.14 7.68 -9.46
N TYR A 461 6.85 8.73 -8.70
CA TYR A 461 5.49 9.01 -8.23
C TYR A 461 4.59 9.51 -9.36
N ALA A 462 5.09 10.41 -10.21
CA ALA A 462 4.35 10.88 -11.38
C ALA A 462 4.01 9.73 -12.35
N GLN A 463 4.94 8.78 -12.56
CA GLN A 463 4.68 7.56 -13.31
C GLN A 463 3.49 6.79 -12.72
N ARG A 464 3.47 6.56 -11.41
CA ARG A 464 2.35 5.88 -10.73
C ARG A 464 1.04 6.64 -10.88
N GLN A 465 1.07 7.97 -10.79
CA GLN A 465 -0.12 8.81 -11.01
C GLN A 465 -0.62 8.72 -12.46
N ALA A 466 0.27 8.75 -13.46
CA ALA A 466 -0.09 8.58 -14.87
C ALA A 466 -0.74 7.22 -15.15
N GLN A 467 -0.22 6.15 -14.54
CA GLN A 467 -0.80 4.81 -14.63
C GLN A 467 -2.20 4.74 -13.98
N GLN A 468 -2.41 5.43 -12.86
CA GLN A 468 -3.72 5.55 -12.22
C GLN A 468 -4.72 6.33 -13.08
N LEU A 469 -4.31 7.47 -13.64
CA LEU A 469 -5.12 8.28 -14.56
C LEU A 469 -5.52 7.49 -15.81
N TRP A 470 -4.60 6.70 -16.37
CA TRP A 470 -4.91 5.81 -17.49
C TRP A 470 -5.97 4.78 -17.10
N THR A 471 -5.86 4.19 -15.91
CA THR A 471 -6.81 3.18 -15.42
C THR A 471 -8.20 3.77 -15.25
N GLN A 472 -8.30 4.98 -14.67
CA GLN A 472 -9.56 5.72 -14.56
C GLN A 472 -10.16 5.98 -15.95
N CYS A 473 -9.37 6.49 -16.90
CA CYS A 473 -9.81 6.68 -18.30
C CYS A 473 -10.31 5.40 -18.95
N ALA A 474 -9.66 4.27 -18.70
CA ALA A 474 -10.02 2.97 -19.27
C ALA A 474 -11.35 2.46 -18.74
N GLU A 475 -11.64 2.66 -17.45
CA GLU A 475 -12.88 2.24 -16.79
C GLU A 475 -14.11 2.97 -17.34
N ILE A 476 -13.97 4.26 -17.65
CA ILE A 476 -15.06 5.10 -18.20
C ILE A 476 -14.97 5.30 -19.72
N ASN A 477 -13.98 4.71 -20.39
CA ASN A 477 -13.70 4.83 -21.83
C ASN A 477 -13.53 6.28 -22.33
N ARG A 478 -12.75 7.11 -21.61
CA ARG A 478 -12.50 8.54 -21.91
C ARG A 478 -11.02 8.84 -22.20
N TRP A 479 -10.50 8.26 -23.28
CA TRP A 479 -9.12 8.48 -23.72
C TRP A 479 -8.84 9.91 -24.19
N ASP A 480 -9.89 10.63 -24.62
CA ASP A 480 -9.84 12.04 -24.96
C ASP A 480 -9.39 12.91 -23.78
N TRP A 481 -9.74 12.52 -22.55
CA TRP A 481 -9.37 13.26 -21.33
C TRP A 481 -7.90 13.10 -20.99
N LEU A 482 -7.36 11.89 -21.14
CA LEU A 482 -5.94 11.62 -20.88
C LEU A 482 -5.03 12.47 -21.78
N ARG A 483 -5.45 12.75 -23.02
CA ARG A 483 -4.68 13.57 -23.99
C ARG A 483 -4.56 15.02 -23.59
N CYS A 484 -5.43 15.51 -22.70
CA CYS A 484 -5.38 16.88 -22.19
C CYS A 484 -4.43 17.03 -21.01
N ILE A 485 -3.75 15.96 -20.58
CA ILE A 485 -2.82 15.96 -19.44
C ILE A 485 -1.38 15.92 -19.96
N ARG A 486 -0.56 16.86 -19.49
CA ARG A 486 0.87 16.96 -19.82
C ARG A 486 1.70 17.05 -18.55
N MET A 487 2.67 16.15 -18.42
CA MET A 487 3.60 16.06 -17.29
C MET A 487 5.04 16.21 -17.79
N GLY A 488 5.87 16.96 -17.09
CA GLY A 488 7.28 17.06 -17.44
C GLY A 488 8.11 17.64 -16.29
N ALA A 489 9.42 17.62 -16.45
CA ALA A 489 10.35 18.11 -15.42
C ALA A 489 10.12 19.60 -15.11
N ASP A 490 10.30 19.96 -13.83
CA ASP A 490 9.94 21.26 -13.25
C ASP A 490 10.43 22.46 -14.09
N ASP A 491 11.71 22.47 -14.45
CA ASP A 491 12.33 23.57 -15.20
C ASP A 491 11.77 23.74 -16.62
N VAL A 492 11.34 22.66 -17.27
CA VAL A 492 10.87 22.71 -18.67
C VAL A 492 9.41 23.16 -18.73
N VAL A 493 8.57 22.61 -17.85
CA VAL A 493 7.12 22.78 -17.94
C VAL A 493 6.67 24.11 -17.35
N LEU A 494 7.28 24.57 -16.26
CA LEU A 494 6.92 25.85 -15.67
C LEU A 494 7.34 27.01 -16.58
N GLU A 495 8.52 26.92 -17.20
CA GLU A 495 8.98 27.90 -18.19
C GLU A 495 8.12 27.89 -19.46
N GLU A 496 7.76 26.71 -19.98
CA GLU A 496 6.79 26.60 -21.07
C GLU A 496 5.43 27.21 -20.72
N SER A 497 4.94 26.98 -19.50
CA SER A 497 3.64 27.50 -19.07
C SER A 497 3.64 29.01 -18.91
N VAL A 498 4.76 29.59 -18.44
CA VAL A 498 4.96 31.05 -18.39
C VAL A 498 5.15 31.64 -19.79
N ALA A 499 5.78 30.90 -20.71
CA ALA A 499 6.04 31.33 -22.09
C ALA A 499 4.83 31.18 -23.02
N ARG A 500 3.82 30.38 -22.68
CA ARG A 500 2.58 30.25 -23.45
C ARG A 500 1.74 31.52 -23.36
N ASP A 501 1.14 31.92 -24.47
CA ASP A 501 0.24 33.09 -24.60
C ASP A 501 -1.07 33.00 -23.76
N ALA A 502 -1.23 31.97 -22.93
CA ALA A 502 -2.51 31.61 -22.33
C ALA A 502 -2.34 31.16 -20.85
N PRO A 503 -2.57 32.06 -19.86
CA PRO A 503 -2.36 31.78 -18.44
C PRO A 503 -3.43 30.84 -17.86
N VAL A 504 -3.10 30.02 -16.86
CA VAL A 504 -4.01 29.01 -16.26
C VAL A 504 -5.11 29.64 -15.39
N ASP A 505 -6.18 28.89 -15.12
CA ASP A 505 -7.33 29.33 -14.31
C ASP A 505 -7.19 28.96 -12.83
N LEU A 506 -6.56 27.80 -12.57
CA LEU A 506 -6.36 27.24 -11.25
C LEU A 506 -4.92 26.71 -11.10
N LEU A 507 -4.30 26.98 -9.95
CA LEU A 507 -2.96 26.51 -9.60
C LEU A 507 -2.99 25.67 -8.32
N TYR A 508 -2.38 24.49 -8.37
CA TYR A 508 -1.94 23.74 -7.19
C TYR A 508 -0.42 23.88 -7.08
N LEU A 509 0.08 24.42 -5.97
CA LEU A 509 1.50 24.65 -5.76
C LEU A 509 1.95 24.10 -4.42
N TRP A 510 2.91 23.19 -4.44
CA TRP A 510 3.57 22.68 -3.25
C TRP A 510 5.00 23.20 -3.13
N PHE A 511 5.31 23.95 -2.08
CA PHE A 511 6.67 24.39 -1.81
C PHE A 511 7.56 23.21 -1.37
N PRO A 512 8.68 22.97 -2.07
CA PRO A 512 9.69 22.03 -1.63
C PRO A 512 10.16 22.30 -0.18
N TYR A 513 10.31 21.25 0.64
CA TYR A 513 10.73 21.38 2.04
C TYR A 513 12.12 21.99 2.19
N ASP A 514 13.00 21.81 1.21
CA ASP A 514 14.35 22.39 1.18
C ASP A 514 14.35 23.90 0.87
N THR A 515 13.23 24.47 0.42
CA THR A 515 13.09 25.93 0.24
C THR A 515 12.70 26.65 1.53
N PHE A 516 12.33 25.92 2.58
CA PHE A 516 11.85 26.49 3.83
C PHE A 516 12.99 27.28 4.50
N GLY A 517 12.69 28.50 4.95
CA GLY A 517 13.67 29.43 5.51
C GLY A 517 14.37 30.33 4.50
N SER A 518 14.11 30.18 3.19
CA SER A 518 14.64 31.07 2.14
C SER A 518 13.56 31.96 1.55
N LEU A 519 13.34 33.14 2.14
CA LEU A 519 12.35 34.12 1.64
C LEU A 519 12.59 34.52 0.18
N THR A 520 13.85 34.63 -0.24
CA THR A 520 14.21 34.97 -1.62
C THR A 520 13.72 33.90 -2.60
N THR A 521 14.00 32.62 -2.30
CA THR A 521 13.57 31.50 -3.14
C THR A 521 12.05 31.42 -3.18
N MET A 522 11.39 31.60 -2.03
CA MET A 522 9.93 31.61 -1.96
C MET A 522 9.31 32.73 -2.80
N ARG A 523 9.91 33.92 -2.78
CA ARG A 523 9.48 35.05 -3.62
C ARG A 523 9.62 34.73 -5.11
N THR A 524 10.74 34.14 -5.52
CA THR A 524 10.95 33.74 -6.92
C THR A 524 9.90 32.74 -7.38
N ILE A 525 9.58 31.73 -6.57
CA ILE A 525 8.55 30.74 -6.89
C ILE A 525 7.17 31.40 -7.01
N LEU A 526 6.79 32.25 -6.04
CA LEU A 526 5.50 32.96 -6.08
C LEU A 526 5.37 33.92 -7.26
N ALA A 527 6.46 34.61 -7.64
CA ALA A 527 6.47 35.49 -8.78
C ALA A 527 6.24 34.71 -10.09
N LYS A 528 6.93 33.57 -10.26
CA LYS A 528 6.70 32.66 -11.41
C LYS A 528 5.26 32.12 -11.43
N ALA A 529 4.76 31.67 -10.28
CA ALA A 529 3.38 31.22 -10.12
C ALA A 529 2.35 32.31 -10.49
N SER A 530 2.61 33.55 -10.10
CA SER A 530 1.75 34.69 -10.43
C SER A 530 1.75 34.95 -11.94
N GLN A 531 2.89 34.83 -12.61
CA GLN A 531 2.97 34.99 -14.06
C GLN A 531 2.14 33.93 -14.80
N ALA A 532 2.16 32.68 -14.33
CA ALA A 532 1.43 31.57 -14.96
C ALA A 532 -0.09 31.60 -14.74
N LEU A 533 -0.57 32.08 -13.58
CA LEU A 533 -2.00 32.10 -13.22
C LEU A 533 -2.70 33.35 -13.75
N ARG A 534 -3.88 33.31 -14.35
CA ARG A 534 -4.57 34.53 -14.85
C ARG A 534 -5.02 35.47 -13.72
N ARG A 535 -5.22 36.76 -14.03
CA ARG A 535 -5.86 37.69 -13.06
C ARG A 535 -7.25 37.18 -12.66
N GLY A 536 -7.54 37.26 -11.37
CA GLY A 536 -8.73 36.69 -10.75
C GLY A 536 -8.76 35.16 -10.69
N GLY A 537 -7.70 34.48 -11.12
CA GLY A 537 -7.55 33.03 -10.95
C GLY A 537 -7.18 32.65 -9.52
N ASP A 538 -7.45 31.40 -9.18
CA ASP A 538 -7.32 30.86 -7.82
C ASP A 538 -6.10 29.94 -7.71
N ALA A 539 -5.50 29.89 -6.52
CA ALA A 539 -4.39 29.00 -6.21
C ALA A 539 -4.56 28.34 -4.84
N PHE A 540 -4.34 27.03 -4.78
CA PHE A 540 -4.13 26.28 -3.55
C PHE A 540 -2.63 26.06 -3.35
N VAL A 541 -2.06 26.77 -2.39
CA VAL A 541 -0.61 26.80 -2.14
C VAL A 541 -0.32 26.14 -0.81
N VAL A 542 0.62 25.20 -0.77
CA VAL A 542 1.08 24.56 0.47
C VAL A 542 2.53 24.92 0.72
N GLY A 543 2.84 25.44 1.89
CA GLY A 543 4.22 25.81 2.26
C GLY A 543 4.34 26.32 3.69
N PRO A 544 5.48 26.91 4.06
CA PRO A 544 5.68 27.42 5.42
C PRO A 544 4.83 28.67 5.66
N LEU A 545 4.46 28.90 6.92
CA LEU A 545 3.70 30.10 7.34
C LEU A 545 4.38 31.41 6.91
N ASP A 546 5.71 31.42 6.80
CA ASP A 546 6.54 32.55 6.38
C ASP A 546 6.21 33.07 4.97
N ILE A 547 5.50 32.27 4.15
CA ILE A 547 4.98 32.71 2.85
C ILE A 547 4.16 34.00 2.98
N LEU A 548 3.41 34.18 4.08
CA LEU A 548 2.59 35.38 4.31
C LEU A 548 3.40 36.68 4.21
N ALA A 549 4.65 36.68 4.68
CA ALA A 549 5.53 37.86 4.57
C ALA A 549 5.85 38.19 3.11
N THR A 550 5.98 37.16 2.27
CA THR A 550 6.30 37.30 0.85
C THR A 550 5.10 37.75 0.02
N LEU A 551 3.89 37.33 0.40
CA LEU A 551 2.65 37.71 -0.27
C LEU A 551 2.35 39.22 -0.18
N THR A 552 2.85 39.91 0.84
CA THR A 552 2.68 41.38 0.97
C THR A 552 3.33 42.17 -0.19
N SER A 553 4.32 41.59 -0.86
CA SER A 553 5.06 42.22 -1.97
C SER A 553 4.61 41.78 -3.36
N GLU A 554 3.62 40.89 -3.46
CA GLU A 554 3.18 40.26 -4.71
C GLU A 554 1.66 40.47 -4.90
N PRO A 555 1.12 40.37 -6.13
CA PRO A 555 -0.30 40.65 -6.41
C PRO A 555 -1.22 39.48 -6.01
N TRP A 556 -1.15 39.07 -4.75
CA TRP A 556 -1.96 37.98 -4.19
C TRP A 556 -2.88 38.49 -3.08
N GLN A 557 -4.12 38.04 -3.11
CA GLN A 557 -5.05 38.13 -2.00
C GLN A 557 -5.09 36.77 -1.28
N VAL A 558 -4.89 36.77 0.03
CA VAL A 558 -5.12 35.58 0.86
C VAL A 558 -6.62 35.48 1.16
N CYS A 559 -7.28 34.45 0.67
CA CYS A 559 -8.69 34.18 0.95
C CYS A 559 -8.83 33.51 2.32
N TRP A 560 -8.06 32.45 2.55
CA TRP A 560 -7.95 31.77 3.84
C TRP A 560 -6.66 30.95 3.93
N SER A 561 -6.34 30.49 5.14
CA SER A 561 -5.20 29.62 5.41
C SER A 561 -5.52 28.64 6.53
N GLU A 562 -5.03 27.41 6.43
CA GLU A 562 -5.23 26.37 7.42
C GLU A 562 -3.96 25.56 7.66
N SER A 563 -3.65 25.29 8.94
CA SER A 563 -2.50 24.47 9.30
C SER A 563 -2.73 23.02 8.86
N VAL A 564 -1.76 22.41 8.17
CA VAL A 564 -1.85 21.00 7.77
C VAL A 564 -1.98 20.08 8.99
N ALA A 565 -1.40 20.47 10.12
CA ALA A 565 -1.51 19.73 11.38
C ALA A 565 -2.93 19.76 12.00
N ALA A 566 -3.79 20.68 11.56
CA ALA A 566 -5.17 20.81 12.03
C ALA A 566 -6.20 20.15 11.10
N LEU A 567 -5.78 19.67 9.91
CA LEU A 567 -6.70 19.11 8.93
C LEU A 567 -7.34 17.81 9.44
N PRO A 568 -8.64 17.57 9.15
CA PRO A 568 -9.34 16.33 9.51
C PRO A 568 -8.66 15.08 8.93
N THR A 569 -8.11 15.17 7.72
CA THR A 569 -7.36 14.10 7.05
C THR A 569 -6.11 13.68 7.82
N PHE A 570 -5.34 14.65 8.34
CA PHE A 570 -4.19 14.37 9.20
C PHE A 570 -4.62 13.89 10.59
N ALA A 571 -5.71 14.42 11.14
CA ALA A 571 -6.28 13.92 12.40
C ALA A 571 -6.70 12.45 12.28
N MET A 572 -7.29 12.04 11.15
CA MET A 572 -7.61 10.65 10.84
C MET A 572 -6.35 9.78 10.81
N HIS A 573 -5.28 10.24 10.14
CA HIS A 573 -4.00 9.53 10.13
C HIS A 573 -3.43 9.30 11.53
N LYS A 574 -3.56 10.28 12.43
CA LYS A 574 -3.13 10.15 13.83
C LYS A 574 -3.92 9.13 14.65
N THR A 575 -5.06 8.65 14.18
CA THR A 575 -5.73 7.50 14.81
C THR A 575 -4.96 6.19 14.59
N ILE A 576 -4.18 6.12 13.51
CA ILE A 576 -3.32 4.99 13.17
C ILE A 576 -1.92 5.19 13.76
N LEU A 577 -1.33 6.38 13.56
CA LEU A 577 0.00 6.76 14.04
C LEU A 577 -0.08 8.00 14.95
N PRO A 578 -0.36 7.84 16.26
CA PRO A 578 -0.62 8.97 17.17
C PRO A 578 0.54 9.94 17.35
N LYS A 579 1.78 9.46 17.13
CA LYS A 579 3.02 10.22 17.29
C LYS A 579 3.46 10.96 16.03
N ALA A 580 2.80 10.73 14.90
CA ALA A 580 3.14 11.31 13.61
C ALA A 580 3.12 12.86 13.66
N ARG A 581 4.06 13.47 12.94
CA ARG A 581 4.21 14.93 12.86
C ARG A 581 4.42 15.35 11.41
N VAL A 582 3.70 16.37 10.97
CA VAL A 582 4.00 17.07 9.71
C VAL A 582 5.06 18.15 9.94
N LYS A 583 5.64 18.66 8.84
CA LYS A 583 6.58 19.78 8.86
C LYS A 583 6.06 20.95 9.68
N ALA A 584 6.89 21.45 10.59
CA ALA A 584 6.50 22.58 11.43
C ALA A 584 6.13 23.82 10.57
N GLY A 585 4.99 24.43 10.86
CA GLY A 585 4.49 25.60 10.12
C GLY A 585 3.96 25.30 8.73
N LEU A 586 3.82 24.03 8.32
CA LEU A 586 3.21 23.65 7.05
C LEU A 586 1.73 24.06 7.02
N THR A 587 1.39 24.89 6.05
CA THR A 587 0.10 25.58 5.94
C THR A 587 -0.41 25.48 4.51
N LEU A 588 -1.70 25.17 4.37
CA LEU A 588 -2.45 25.28 3.12
C LEU A 588 -3.04 26.69 3.05
N PHE A 589 -2.87 27.35 1.92
CA PHE A 589 -3.41 28.67 1.61
C PHE A 589 -4.32 28.59 0.38
N HIS A 590 -5.46 29.26 0.43
CA HIS A 590 -6.20 29.65 -0.77
C HIS A 590 -5.88 31.10 -1.09
N LEU A 591 -5.29 31.31 -2.25
CA LEU A 591 -4.87 32.61 -2.75
C LEU A 591 -5.63 32.94 -4.03
N LYS A 592 -5.83 34.23 -4.28
CA LYS A 592 -6.38 34.75 -5.53
C LYS A 592 -5.44 35.77 -6.15
N ARG A 593 -5.19 35.66 -7.46
CA ARG A 593 -4.37 36.67 -8.17
C ARG A 593 -5.19 37.93 -8.40
N MET A 594 -4.64 39.08 -8.02
CA MET A 594 -5.26 40.40 -8.19
C MET A 594 -5.15 40.96 -9.61
#